data_AF-A0A8S3HAR3-F1
#
_entry.id   AF-A0A8S3HAR3-F1
#
_cell.length_a   1.000
_cell.length_b   1.000
_cell.length_c   1.000
_cell.angle_alpha   90.00
_cell.angle_beta   90.00
_cell.angle_gamma   90.00
#
_symmetry.space_group_name_H-M   'P 1'
#
loop_
_entity.id
_entity.type
_entity.pdbx_description
1 polymer ?
#
loop_
_entity_poly.entity_id
_entity_poly.type
_entity_poly.pdbx_seq_one_letter_code
_entity_poly.pdbx_strand_id
1 'polypeptide(L)'
;VGIHIQQIKDLDLIQVRSVQVLQNIYSHLGRNERLGLTGRPSFDMGPFSTSKLYTICGRTLVFTPSFMDQHTFYLASDIDYIIDRFRTYIAFLNRNWNNITGRPVVVFVLRSDLIDVDSIPKNVVQTLKKIKAGYTNGVRVHMGKLEDFINTSCVASLDFVFREDDNEDVEEKLMELLQSNSDFNQMSTFLSYQNVDYRYQKRYRIKKLAQIRGAVKRSYSYSHPTNDGTVTQNILNSSNTDEQDDQVDTNVLSHIRTDGHTLSTSNRRDSLLRDKEVHDIIALLPHASSIHDQADILHYLCMNK
;
A
#
# COMPACT_ATOMS: atom_id res chain seq x y z
N VAL A 1 10.82 10.09 -30.93
CA VAL A 1 9.36 9.81 -30.87
C VAL A 1 8.67 11.15 -30.71
N GLY A 2 7.90 11.64 -31.71
CA GLY A 2 7.30 12.99 -31.66
C GLY A 2 6.12 13.09 -30.69
N ILE A 3 6.31 12.77 -29.41
CA ILE A 3 5.31 12.97 -28.35
C ILE A 3 5.52 14.36 -27.79
N HIS A 4 4.48 15.19 -27.82
CA HIS A 4 4.49 16.48 -27.15
C HIS A 4 4.26 16.26 -25.65
N ILE A 5 5.18 16.73 -24.82
CA ILE A 5 5.10 16.69 -23.37
C ILE A 5 4.98 18.13 -22.89
N GLN A 6 4.06 18.38 -21.96
CA GLN A 6 3.92 19.67 -21.29
C GLN A 6 4.67 19.62 -19.96
N GLN A 7 5.50 20.61 -19.67
CA GLN A 7 6.18 20.69 -18.37
C GLN A 7 5.27 21.37 -17.35
N ILE A 8 5.34 20.94 -16.09
CA ILE A 8 4.47 21.46 -15.03
C ILE A 8 4.68 22.98 -14.83
N LYS A 9 5.90 23.48 -15.05
CA LYS A 9 6.23 24.91 -14.97
C LYS A 9 5.64 25.77 -16.10
N ASP A 10 5.19 25.15 -17.20
CA ASP A 10 4.60 25.86 -18.34
C ASP A 10 3.07 25.98 -18.19
N LEU A 11 2.51 25.62 -17.03
CA LEU A 11 1.09 25.68 -16.72
C LEU A 11 0.80 26.88 -15.83
N ASP A 12 0.55 28.03 -16.44
CA ASP A 12 0.25 29.26 -15.70
C ASP A 12 -1.19 29.28 -15.15
N LEU A 13 -2.13 28.67 -15.88
CA LEU A 13 -3.57 28.72 -15.58
C LEU A 13 -4.08 27.55 -14.72
N ILE A 14 -3.40 26.40 -14.79
CA ILE A 14 -3.89 25.16 -14.18
C ILE A 14 -2.81 24.52 -13.31
N GLN A 15 -3.09 24.36 -12.02
CA GLN A 15 -2.12 23.76 -11.11
C GLN A 15 -2.35 22.25 -10.98
N VAL A 16 -1.29 21.48 -11.23
CA VAL A 16 -1.28 20.03 -10.98
C VAL A 16 -0.89 19.78 -9.53
N ARG A 17 -1.72 19.07 -8.78
CA ARG A 17 -1.51 18.75 -7.36
C ARG A 17 -1.65 17.25 -7.09
N SER A 18 -1.10 16.79 -5.98
CA SER A 18 -1.31 15.42 -5.51
C SER A 18 -2.76 15.22 -5.06
N VAL A 19 -3.26 13.99 -5.19
CA VAL A 19 -4.57 13.58 -4.67
C VAL A 19 -4.72 13.87 -3.17
N GLN A 20 -3.63 13.90 -2.41
CA GLN A 20 -3.63 14.19 -0.97
C GLN A 20 -4.16 15.59 -0.65
N VAL A 21 -3.84 16.58 -1.50
CA VAL A 21 -4.40 17.93 -1.39
C VAL A 21 -5.92 17.88 -1.52
N LEU A 22 -6.42 17.11 -2.48
CA LEU A 22 -7.86 16.96 -2.68
C LEU A 22 -8.51 16.30 -1.46
N GLN A 23 -7.87 15.30 -0.86
CA GLN A 23 -8.34 14.68 0.38
C GLN A 23 -8.43 15.70 1.52
N ASN A 24 -7.39 16.51 1.71
CA ASN A 24 -7.37 17.53 2.74
C ASN A 24 -8.47 18.57 2.53
N ILE A 25 -8.62 19.08 1.30
CA ILE A 25 -9.69 20.01 0.92
C ILE A 25 -11.06 19.41 1.26
N TYR A 26 -11.33 18.16 0.86
CA TYR A 26 -12.62 17.52 1.14
C TYR A 26 -12.84 17.19 2.62
N SER A 27 -11.81 17.15 3.46
CA SER A 27 -11.99 16.97 4.91
C SER A 27 -12.71 18.17 5.55
N HIS A 28 -12.54 19.36 4.97
CA HIS A 28 -13.21 20.59 5.40
C HIS A 28 -14.70 20.62 5.03
N LEU A 29 -15.14 19.70 4.15
CA LEU A 29 -16.54 19.63 3.75
C LEU A 29 -17.42 19.31 4.98
N GLY A 30 -18.33 20.22 5.30
CA GLY A 30 -19.23 20.08 6.45
C GLY A 30 -18.61 20.43 7.81
N ARG A 31 -17.38 20.98 7.85
CA ARG A 31 -16.79 21.51 9.08
C ARG A 31 -17.55 22.75 9.53
N ASN A 32 -17.92 22.81 10.81
CA ASN A 32 -18.58 23.94 11.43
C ASN A 32 -18.25 24.00 12.93
N GLU A 33 -17.36 24.92 13.29
CA GLU A 33 -16.87 25.07 14.67
C GLU A 33 -17.98 25.48 15.64
N ARG A 34 -18.91 26.35 15.20
CA ARG A 34 -20.05 26.78 16.02
C ARG A 34 -20.97 25.62 16.40
N LEU A 35 -21.02 24.57 15.58
CA LEU A 35 -21.82 23.35 15.80
C LEU A 35 -20.98 22.17 16.31
N GLY A 36 -19.68 22.35 16.53
CA GLY A 36 -18.76 21.25 16.89
C GLY A 36 -18.58 20.19 15.80
N LEU A 37 -18.92 20.50 14.54
CA LEU A 37 -18.73 19.59 13.41
C LEU A 37 -17.30 19.70 12.88
N THR A 38 -16.55 18.61 12.92
CA THR A 38 -15.15 18.59 12.49
C THR A 38 -14.96 18.45 10.98
N GLY A 39 -16.02 18.07 10.26
CA GLY A 39 -16.01 17.91 8.80
C GLY A 39 -16.13 16.46 8.36
N ARG A 40 -15.69 16.18 7.13
CA ARG A 40 -15.74 14.85 6.53
C ARG A 40 -14.49 14.06 6.93
N PRO A 41 -14.63 12.78 7.31
CA PRO A 41 -13.47 11.91 7.49
C PRO A 41 -12.66 11.80 6.19
N SER A 42 -11.34 11.94 6.29
CA SER A 42 -10.43 11.81 5.16
C SER A 42 -10.42 10.35 4.66
N PHE A 43 -10.85 10.15 3.42
CA PHE A 43 -10.81 8.85 2.75
C PHE A 43 -10.02 8.94 1.44
N ASP A 44 -9.55 7.79 0.97
CA ASP A 44 -8.95 7.64 -0.36
C ASP A 44 -9.86 8.14 -1.47
N MET A 45 -9.33 9.07 -2.26
CA MET A 45 -10.05 9.60 -3.41
C MET A 45 -9.97 8.61 -4.56
N GLY A 46 -11.14 8.23 -5.06
CA GLY A 46 -11.26 7.30 -6.15
C GLY A 46 -10.93 7.91 -7.52
N PRO A 47 -11.02 7.09 -8.58
CA PRO A 47 -10.78 7.51 -9.96
C PRO A 47 -11.65 8.68 -10.41
N PHE A 48 -12.91 8.76 -9.96
CA PHE A 48 -13.81 9.84 -10.35
C PHE A 48 -13.40 11.20 -9.81
N SER A 49 -12.83 11.24 -8.60
CA SER A 49 -12.36 12.48 -8.00
C SER A 49 -11.08 12.97 -8.68
N THR A 50 -10.19 12.07 -9.10
CA THR A 50 -8.91 12.44 -9.72
C THR A 50 -9.00 12.62 -11.25
N SER A 51 -10.18 12.41 -11.85
CA SER A 51 -10.41 12.53 -13.30
C SER A 51 -11.22 13.77 -13.70
N LYS A 52 -11.23 14.80 -12.86
CA LYS A 52 -11.97 16.06 -13.05
C LYS A 52 -11.02 17.25 -12.95
N LEU A 53 -11.42 18.35 -13.58
CA LEU A 53 -10.88 19.66 -13.23
C LEU A 53 -11.66 20.22 -12.05
N TYR A 54 -10.98 21.02 -11.24
CA TYR A 54 -11.58 21.68 -10.09
C TYR A 54 -11.35 23.17 -10.16
N THR A 55 -12.30 23.94 -9.67
CA THR A 55 -12.18 25.38 -9.52
C THR A 55 -12.21 25.75 -8.05
N ILE A 56 -11.26 26.58 -7.62
CA ILE A 56 -11.20 27.10 -6.25
C ILE A 56 -10.74 28.56 -6.30
N CYS A 57 -11.57 29.50 -5.81
CA CYS A 57 -11.24 30.94 -5.85
C CYS A 57 -10.76 31.44 -7.22
N GLY A 58 -11.40 30.99 -8.30
CA GLY A 58 -11.02 31.35 -9.68
C GLY A 58 -9.76 30.67 -10.22
N ARG A 59 -9.10 29.79 -9.45
CA ARG A 59 -7.97 28.96 -9.91
C ARG A 59 -8.45 27.61 -10.39
N THR A 60 -7.86 27.10 -11.46
CA THR A 60 -8.13 25.73 -11.93
C THR A 60 -7.09 24.77 -11.36
N LEU A 61 -7.55 23.69 -10.74
CA LEU A 61 -6.75 22.62 -10.21
C LEU A 61 -7.03 21.32 -10.95
N VAL A 62 -6.01 20.47 -11.06
CA VAL A 62 -6.14 19.09 -11.48
C VAL A 62 -5.32 18.21 -10.55
N PHE A 63 -5.81 17.01 -10.28
CA PHE A 63 -5.18 16.11 -9.32
C PHE A 63 -4.61 14.88 -10.01
N THR A 64 -3.41 14.46 -9.61
CA THR A 64 -2.82 13.21 -10.10
C THR A 64 -3.56 12.01 -9.51
N PRO A 65 -3.73 10.91 -10.25
CA PRO A 65 -4.30 9.68 -9.71
C PRO A 65 -3.55 9.15 -8.48
N SER A 66 -4.27 8.50 -7.56
CA SER A 66 -3.72 8.00 -6.30
C SER A 66 -2.62 6.94 -6.46
N PHE A 67 -2.69 6.09 -7.49
CA PHE A 67 -1.67 5.07 -7.74
C PHE A 67 -0.31 5.66 -8.18
N MET A 68 -0.24 6.96 -8.45
CA MET A 68 1.01 7.65 -8.80
C MET A 68 1.72 8.23 -7.58
N ASP A 69 1.09 8.22 -6.41
CA ASP A 69 1.64 8.78 -5.20
C ASP A 69 2.58 7.78 -4.51
N GLN A 70 3.87 8.12 -4.51
CA GLN A 70 4.93 7.29 -3.93
C GLN A 70 4.95 7.33 -2.40
N HIS A 71 4.39 8.39 -1.79
CA HIS A 71 4.34 8.51 -0.34
C HIS A 71 3.38 7.51 0.28
N THR A 72 2.28 7.20 -0.41
CA THR A 72 1.27 6.25 0.06
C THR A 72 1.55 4.81 -0.37
N PHE A 73 2.22 4.59 -1.50
CA PHE A 73 2.45 3.25 -2.02
C PHE A 73 3.80 3.06 -2.72
N TYR A 74 4.62 2.15 -2.18
CA TYR A 74 5.99 1.93 -2.68
C TYR A 74 6.06 1.42 -4.14
N LEU A 75 5.06 0.65 -4.62
CA LEU A 75 5.03 0.23 -6.03
C LEU A 75 4.79 1.39 -7.00
N ALA A 76 4.42 2.58 -6.52
CA ALA A 76 4.45 3.79 -7.34
C ALA A 76 5.88 4.29 -7.64
N SER A 77 6.91 3.50 -7.31
CA SER A 77 8.28 3.65 -7.82
C SER A 77 8.55 2.74 -9.03
N ASP A 78 7.69 1.75 -9.29
CA ASP A 78 7.79 0.85 -10.43
C ASP A 78 6.94 1.38 -11.60
N ILE A 79 7.62 1.74 -12.69
CA ILE A 79 7.00 2.30 -13.88
C ILE A 79 6.11 1.29 -14.63
N ASP A 80 6.45 0.00 -14.62
CA ASP A 80 5.62 -1.01 -15.27
C ASP A 80 4.30 -1.20 -14.51
N TYR A 81 4.36 -1.19 -13.17
CA TYR A 81 3.17 -1.16 -12.33
C TYR A 81 2.30 0.07 -12.59
N ILE A 82 2.91 1.27 -12.63
CA ILE A 82 2.19 2.52 -12.89
C ILE A 82 1.50 2.50 -14.25
N ILE A 83 2.18 2.00 -15.29
CA ILE A 83 1.61 1.90 -16.64
C ILE A 83 0.44 0.92 -16.70
N ASP A 84 0.56 -0.23 -16.03
CA ASP A 84 -0.54 -1.20 -15.96
C ASP A 84 -1.76 -0.64 -15.19
N ARG A 85 -1.52 0.02 -14.05
CA ARG A 85 -2.59 0.71 -13.32
C ARG A 85 -3.21 1.81 -14.15
N PHE A 86 -2.43 2.59 -14.89
CA PHE A 86 -2.95 3.63 -15.77
C PHE A 86 -3.87 3.04 -16.87
N ARG A 87 -3.50 1.93 -17.50
CA ARG A 87 -4.35 1.24 -18.50
C ARG A 87 -5.66 0.75 -17.89
N THR A 88 -5.59 0.16 -16.70
CA THR A 88 -6.77 -0.33 -15.97
C THR A 88 -7.65 0.84 -15.52
N TYR A 89 -7.03 1.95 -15.10
CA TYR A 89 -7.71 3.17 -14.67
C TYR A 89 -8.49 3.82 -15.82
N ILE A 90 -7.91 3.93 -17.02
CA ILE A 90 -8.63 4.41 -18.21
C ILE A 90 -9.81 3.50 -18.56
N ALA A 91 -9.61 2.19 -18.55
CA ALA A 91 -10.68 1.23 -18.83
C ALA A 91 -11.81 1.32 -17.80
N PHE A 92 -11.47 1.53 -16.53
CA PHE A 92 -12.43 1.75 -15.45
C PHE A 92 -13.26 3.02 -15.70
N LEU A 93 -12.61 4.14 -16.03
CA LEU A 93 -13.32 5.39 -16.32
C LEU A 93 -14.26 5.21 -17.50
N ASN A 94 -13.81 4.64 -18.62
CA ASN A 94 -14.67 4.45 -19.79
C ASN A 94 -15.93 3.61 -19.51
N ARG A 95 -15.84 2.63 -18.60
CA ARG A 95 -16.99 1.77 -18.23
C ARG A 95 -17.96 2.43 -17.26
N ASN A 96 -17.43 3.27 -16.35
CA ASN A 96 -18.21 3.76 -15.21
C ASN A 96 -18.45 5.28 -15.24
N TRP A 97 -17.93 6.01 -16.23
CA TRP A 97 -18.20 7.44 -16.44
C TRP A 97 -19.57 7.66 -17.09
N ASN A 98 -20.60 7.10 -16.46
CA ASN A 98 -21.99 7.27 -16.86
C ASN A 98 -22.60 8.37 -15.97
N ASN A 99 -23.47 9.20 -16.54
CA ASN A 99 -24.23 10.23 -15.82
C ASN A 99 -23.36 11.35 -15.19
N ILE A 100 -22.15 11.59 -15.70
CA ILE A 100 -21.32 12.74 -15.34
C ILE A 100 -21.19 13.66 -16.56
N THR A 101 -21.53 14.93 -16.40
CA THR A 101 -21.37 15.93 -17.46
C THR A 101 -19.91 16.24 -17.70
N GLY A 102 -19.50 16.23 -18.96
CA GLY A 102 -18.12 16.48 -19.39
C GLY A 102 -17.28 15.20 -19.45
N ARG A 103 -16.14 15.31 -20.15
CA ARG A 103 -15.21 14.19 -20.38
C ARG A 103 -14.26 14.04 -19.19
N PRO A 104 -13.87 12.81 -18.82
CA PRO A 104 -12.85 12.61 -17.80
C PRO A 104 -11.49 13.11 -18.30
N VAL A 105 -10.76 13.84 -17.45
CA VAL A 105 -9.41 14.34 -17.71
C VAL A 105 -8.46 13.65 -16.75
N VAL A 106 -7.48 12.91 -17.27
CA VAL A 106 -6.50 12.18 -16.46
C VAL A 106 -5.12 12.77 -16.69
N VAL A 107 -4.45 13.14 -15.61
CA VAL A 107 -3.06 13.63 -15.66
C VAL A 107 -2.11 12.52 -15.30
N PHE A 108 -1.16 12.25 -16.19
CA PHE A 108 -0.11 11.26 -15.99
C PHE A 108 1.24 11.97 -15.96
N VAL A 109 1.82 12.09 -14.76
CA VAL A 109 3.11 12.76 -14.56
C VAL A 109 4.25 11.74 -14.72
N LEU A 110 5.14 12.02 -15.67
CA LEU A 110 6.41 11.30 -15.79
C LEU A 110 7.46 12.00 -14.92
N ARG A 111 7.93 11.33 -13.89
CA ARG A 111 8.97 11.83 -13.00
C ARG A 111 10.33 11.25 -13.39
N SER A 112 11.40 11.97 -13.05
CA SER A 112 12.77 11.56 -13.37
C SER A 112 13.24 10.33 -12.60
N ASP A 113 12.66 10.02 -11.44
CA ASP A 113 12.92 8.78 -10.68
C ASP A 113 12.35 7.53 -11.36
N LEU A 114 11.33 7.70 -12.22
CA LEU A 114 10.67 6.59 -12.92
C LEU A 114 11.27 6.27 -14.29
N ILE A 115 12.08 7.19 -14.84
CA ILE A 115 12.68 7.06 -16.15
C ILE A 115 14.19 7.13 -15.99
N ASP A 116 14.85 6.02 -16.26
CA ASP A 116 16.30 5.98 -16.28
C ASP A 116 16.84 6.83 -17.46
N VAL A 117 17.94 7.54 -17.21
CA VAL A 117 18.47 8.56 -18.14
C VAL A 117 18.87 7.94 -19.48
N ASP A 118 19.30 6.68 -19.46
CA ASP A 118 19.90 5.99 -20.61
C ASP A 118 18.88 5.23 -21.48
N SER A 119 17.71 4.84 -20.93
CA SER A 119 16.73 4.05 -21.68
C SER A 119 15.32 4.13 -21.10
N ILE A 120 14.40 4.73 -21.86
CA ILE A 120 12.97 4.69 -21.51
C ILE A 120 12.46 3.25 -21.71
N PRO A 121 11.82 2.63 -20.70
CA PRO A 121 11.28 1.28 -20.82
C PRO A 121 10.35 1.14 -22.03
N LYS A 122 10.49 0.03 -22.76
CA LYS A 122 9.71 -0.23 -23.99
C LYS A 122 8.21 -0.18 -23.74
N ASN A 123 7.75 -0.63 -22.58
CA ASN A 123 6.34 -0.61 -22.19
C ASN A 123 5.77 0.81 -22.11
N VAL A 124 6.53 1.76 -21.54
CA VAL A 124 6.16 3.18 -21.49
C VAL A 124 6.03 3.73 -22.91
N VAL A 125 7.05 3.53 -23.75
CA VAL A 125 7.06 4.03 -25.13
C VAL A 125 5.89 3.48 -25.94
N GLN A 126 5.59 2.18 -25.82
CA GLN A 126 4.45 1.55 -26.49
C GLN A 126 3.11 2.13 -26.00
N THR A 127 2.98 2.36 -24.70
CA THR A 127 1.76 2.94 -24.10
C THR A 127 1.55 4.37 -24.58
N LEU A 128 2.60 5.20 -24.56
CA LEU A 128 2.53 6.58 -25.04
C LEU A 128 2.20 6.65 -26.54
N LYS A 129 2.74 5.74 -27.36
CA LYS A 129 2.37 5.63 -28.79
C LYS A 129 0.89 5.29 -28.98
N LYS A 130 0.34 4.36 -28.18
CA LYS A 130 -1.09 4.00 -28.21
C LYS A 130 -1.98 5.18 -27.80
N ILE A 131 -1.60 5.87 -26.73
CA ILE A 131 -2.31 7.08 -26.27
C ILE A 131 -2.28 8.17 -27.34
N LYS A 132 -1.11 8.43 -27.95
CA LYS A 132 -0.97 9.39 -29.06
C LYS A 132 -1.81 9.00 -30.27
N ALA A 133 -1.92 7.71 -30.59
CA ALA A 133 -2.78 7.21 -31.66
C ALA A 133 -4.28 7.36 -31.36
N GLY A 134 -4.65 7.76 -30.13
CA GLY A 134 -6.02 8.01 -29.72
C GLY A 134 -6.77 6.76 -29.24
N TYR A 135 -6.06 5.65 -29.02
CA TYR A 135 -6.68 4.41 -28.60
C TYR A 135 -5.77 3.56 -27.70
N THR A 136 -6.23 3.25 -26.50
CA THR A 136 -5.51 2.38 -25.56
C THR A 136 -6.47 1.49 -24.79
N ASN A 137 -6.11 0.22 -24.63
CA ASN A 137 -6.86 -0.76 -23.84
C ASN A 137 -8.38 -0.81 -24.09
N GLY A 138 -8.82 -0.71 -25.36
CA GLY A 138 -10.25 -0.74 -25.69
C GLY A 138 -10.95 0.62 -25.62
N VAL A 139 -10.24 1.70 -25.28
CA VAL A 139 -10.81 3.02 -24.98
C VAL A 139 -10.25 4.06 -25.94
N ARG A 140 -11.15 4.90 -26.49
CA ARG A 140 -10.76 6.09 -27.25
C ARG A 140 -10.27 7.17 -26.29
N VAL A 141 -9.04 7.63 -26.49
CA VAL A 141 -8.40 8.65 -25.67
C VAL A 141 -7.97 9.83 -26.54
N HIS A 142 -7.83 11.00 -25.93
CA HIS A 142 -7.26 12.16 -26.60
C HIS A 142 -6.08 12.66 -25.77
N MET A 143 -4.94 12.89 -26.43
CA MET A 143 -3.73 13.42 -25.80
C MET A 143 -3.54 14.85 -26.30
N GLY A 144 -3.36 15.79 -25.39
CA GLY A 144 -3.26 17.21 -25.70
C GLY A 144 -2.74 17.98 -24.50
N LYS A 145 -2.70 19.32 -24.60
CA LYS A 145 -2.40 20.18 -23.46
C LYS A 145 -3.61 20.24 -22.53
N LEU A 146 -3.36 20.54 -21.26
CA LEU A 146 -4.45 20.59 -20.29
C LEU A 146 -5.47 21.71 -20.60
N GLU A 147 -4.99 22.81 -21.17
CA GLU A 147 -5.79 23.94 -21.65
C GLU A 147 -6.82 23.54 -22.72
N ASP A 148 -6.45 22.62 -23.62
CA ASP A 148 -7.32 22.14 -24.70
C ASP A 148 -8.57 21.42 -24.16
N PHE A 149 -8.49 20.92 -22.92
CA PHE A 149 -9.54 20.11 -22.32
C PHE A 149 -10.53 20.91 -21.45
N ILE A 150 -10.21 22.15 -21.06
CA ILE A 150 -11.02 22.95 -20.13
C ILE A 150 -12.51 22.96 -20.56
N ASN A 151 -12.77 23.28 -21.82
CA ASN A 151 -14.12 23.47 -22.35
C ASN A 151 -14.93 22.16 -22.52
N THR A 152 -14.29 21.00 -22.50
CA THR A 152 -14.97 19.71 -22.70
C THR A 152 -14.92 18.79 -21.48
N SER A 153 -14.15 19.19 -20.46
CA SER A 153 -13.91 18.42 -19.25
C SER A 153 -15.06 18.49 -18.26
N CYS A 154 -15.11 17.53 -17.35
CA CYS A 154 -15.93 17.64 -16.14
C CYS A 154 -15.23 18.58 -15.13
N VAL A 155 -15.94 19.63 -14.71
CA VAL A 155 -15.44 20.64 -13.76
C VAL A 155 -16.28 20.60 -12.48
N ALA A 156 -15.64 20.65 -11.32
CA ALA A 156 -16.30 20.73 -10.01
C ALA A 156 -15.75 21.90 -9.17
N SER A 157 -16.60 22.57 -8.40
CA SER A 157 -16.17 23.65 -7.49
C SER A 157 -15.75 23.11 -6.13
N LEU A 158 -14.67 23.68 -5.58
CA LEU A 158 -14.16 23.46 -4.22
C LEU A 158 -14.36 24.71 -3.33
N ASP A 159 -15.24 25.62 -3.72
CA ASP A 159 -15.42 26.90 -3.03
C ASP A 159 -16.06 26.75 -1.64
N PHE A 160 -16.59 25.56 -1.30
CA PHE A 160 -17.14 25.25 0.03
C PHE A 160 -16.13 25.42 1.18
N VAL A 161 -14.85 25.46 0.87
CA VAL A 161 -13.76 25.68 1.83
C VAL A 161 -13.77 27.09 2.41
N PHE A 162 -14.20 28.08 1.63
CA PHE A 162 -14.22 29.48 2.03
C PHE A 162 -15.62 29.82 2.50
N ARG A 163 -15.76 30.05 3.81
CA ARG A 163 -17.03 30.45 4.40
C ARG A 163 -17.00 31.97 4.59
N GLU A 164 -18.11 32.63 4.31
CA GLU A 164 -18.24 34.08 4.49
C GLU A 164 -18.00 34.54 5.94
N ASP A 165 -18.16 33.63 6.90
CA ASP A 165 -17.96 33.85 8.33
C ASP A 165 -16.48 33.74 8.78
N ASP A 166 -15.58 33.24 7.92
CA ASP A 166 -14.17 33.08 8.27
C ASP A 166 -13.48 34.45 8.12
N ASN A 167 -12.99 35.03 9.21
CA ASN A 167 -12.21 36.27 9.20
C ASN A 167 -10.76 36.08 8.67
N GLU A 168 -10.49 34.96 8.02
CA GLU A 168 -9.18 34.57 7.51
C GLU A 168 -9.00 35.08 6.08
N ASP A 169 -7.77 35.49 5.74
CA ASP A 169 -7.43 35.83 4.37
C ASP A 169 -7.57 34.60 3.46
N VAL A 170 -8.48 34.68 2.49
CA VAL A 170 -8.79 33.62 1.52
C VAL A 170 -7.54 33.07 0.85
N GLU A 171 -6.61 33.95 0.50
CA GLU A 171 -5.36 33.57 -0.17
C GLU A 171 -4.41 32.81 0.75
N GLU A 172 -4.31 33.20 2.03
CA GLU A 172 -3.45 32.53 3.01
C GLU A 172 -3.96 31.11 3.29
N LYS A 173 -5.26 30.97 3.55
CA LYS A 173 -5.93 29.68 3.75
C LYS A 173 -5.79 28.76 2.53
N LEU A 174 -5.95 29.32 1.33
CA LEU A 174 -5.75 28.57 0.09
C LEU A 174 -4.31 28.06 -0.01
N MET A 175 -3.33 28.92 0.26
CA MET A 175 -1.91 28.54 0.22
C MET A 175 -1.58 27.48 1.26
N GLU A 176 -2.12 27.57 2.47
CA GLU A 176 -1.98 26.55 3.52
C GLU A 176 -2.53 25.19 3.05
N LEU A 177 -3.75 25.16 2.51
CA LEU A 177 -4.38 23.92 2.02
C LEU A 177 -3.62 23.29 0.85
N LEU A 178 -3.01 24.11 -0.02
CA LEU A 178 -2.19 23.62 -1.11
C LEU A 178 -0.78 23.17 -0.64
N GLN A 179 -0.28 23.72 0.46
CA GLN A 179 1.04 23.42 1.03
C GLN A 179 1.04 22.25 2.02
N SER A 180 -0.11 21.88 2.59
CA SER A 180 -0.26 20.85 3.65
C SER A 180 0.26 19.44 3.31
N ASN A 181 0.85 19.22 2.14
CA ASN A 181 1.50 17.97 1.72
C ASN A 181 2.84 17.69 2.40
N SER A 182 3.31 18.53 3.33
CA SER A 182 4.56 18.26 4.07
C SER A 182 4.35 17.32 5.26
N ASP A 183 3.20 17.44 5.94
CA ASP A 183 3.10 17.01 7.34
C ASP A 183 2.11 15.86 7.63
N PHE A 184 1.33 15.39 6.65
CA PHE A 184 0.56 14.15 6.83
C PHE A 184 1.43 12.87 6.81
N ASN A 185 2.76 13.02 6.70
CA ASN A 185 3.76 11.95 6.66
C ASN A 185 4.23 11.41 8.03
N GLN A 186 3.47 11.56 9.13
CA GLN A 186 3.84 10.90 10.41
C GLN A 186 2.87 9.82 10.92
N MET A 187 1.77 9.52 10.22
CA MET A 187 0.94 8.36 10.56
C MET A 187 0.65 7.49 9.34
N SER A 188 1.73 7.04 8.70
CA SER A 188 1.75 5.68 8.18
C SER A 188 1.54 4.73 9.37
N THR A 189 0.29 4.35 9.62
CA THR A 189 -0.18 3.39 10.65
C THR A 189 0.41 1.98 10.48
N PHE A 190 1.52 1.84 9.77
CA PHE A 190 2.19 0.56 9.53
C PHE A 190 3.45 0.36 10.38
N LEU A 191 4.11 1.41 10.89
CA LEU A 191 5.33 1.28 11.72
C LEU A 191 5.57 2.49 12.67
N SER A 192 4.70 2.75 13.65
CA SER A 192 5.07 3.70 14.73
C SER A 192 6.06 3.05 15.71
N TYR A 193 7.34 3.01 15.35
CA TYR A 193 8.43 2.82 16.31
C TYR A 193 8.66 4.15 17.03
N GLN A 194 8.14 4.29 18.25
CA GLN A 194 8.60 5.33 19.17
C GLN A 194 9.57 4.73 20.20
N ASN A 195 10.73 5.38 20.27
CA ASN A 195 11.90 5.17 21.11
C ASN A 195 11.74 4.27 22.36
N VAL A 196 12.50 3.18 22.40
CA VAL A 196 12.77 2.44 23.64
C VAL A 196 14.27 2.47 23.92
N ASP A 197 14.63 2.82 25.16
CA ASP A 197 16.00 2.89 25.67
C ASP A 197 16.85 1.67 25.31
N TYR A 198 17.82 1.86 24.41
CA TYR A 198 18.63 0.81 23.79
C TYR A 198 19.53 0.02 24.76
N ARG A 199 19.71 0.46 26.00
CA ARG A 199 20.66 -0.17 26.93
C ARG A 199 20.08 -1.26 27.83
N TYR A 200 18.75 -1.38 27.95
CA TYR A 200 18.14 -2.41 28.81
C TYR A 200 17.75 -3.70 28.06
N GLN A 201 17.78 -3.70 26.72
CA GLN A 201 17.12 -4.76 25.94
C GLN A 201 18.00 -5.97 25.57
N LYS A 202 19.33 -5.86 25.43
CA LYS A 202 20.13 -6.94 24.81
C LYS A 202 20.05 -8.29 25.55
N ARG A 203 19.99 -8.27 26.89
CA ARG A 203 19.89 -9.49 27.73
C ARG A 203 18.49 -10.10 27.74
N TYR A 204 17.43 -9.29 27.66
CA TYR A 204 16.05 -9.78 27.59
C TYR A 204 15.78 -10.42 26.22
N ARG A 205 16.29 -9.80 25.15
CA ARG A 205 16.08 -10.24 23.76
C ARG A 205 16.66 -11.62 23.45
N ILE A 206 17.88 -11.90 23.92
CA ILE A 206 18.52 -13.21 23.71
C ILE A 206 17.72 -14.33 24.41
N LYS A 207 17.24 -14.07 25.64
CA LYS A 207 16.46 -15.05 26.41
C LYS A 207 15.08 -15.32 25.79
N LYS A 208 14.39 -14.27 25.34
CA LYS A 208 13.04 -14.41 24.77
C LYS A 208 13.05 -15.00 23.36
N LEU A 209 14.05 -14.69 22.52
CA LEU A 209 14.26 -15.37 21.24
C LEU A 209 14.54 -16.87 21.41
N ALA A 210 15.33 -17.25 22.41
CA ALA A 210 15.60 -18.66 22.71
C ALA A 210 14.33 -19.42 23.14
N GLN A 211 13.36 -18.76 23.75
CA GLN A 211 12.07 -19.37 24.13
C GLN A 211 11.09 -19.50 22.96
N ILE A 212 11.20 -18.65 21.93
CA ILE A 212 10.26 -18.61 20.79
C ILE A 212 10.73 -19.50 19.63
N ARG A 213 12.04 -19.78 19.54
CA ARG A 213 12.62 -20.66 18.51
C ARG A 213 12.01 -22.06 18.55
N GLY A 214 11.57 -22.54 17.39
CA GLY A 214 10.94 -23.86 17.24
C GLY A 214 9.43 -23.89 17.46
N ALA A 215 8.78 -22.73 17.66
CA ALA A 215 7.33 -22.62 17.79
C ALA A 215 6.57 -23.13 16.55
N VAL A 216 7.16 -23.03 15.35
CA VAL A 216 6.62 -23.59 14.12
C VAL A 216 7.19 -24.99 13.90
N LYS A 217 6.33 -26.01 13.86
CA LYS A 217 6.68 -27.37 13.42
C LYS A 217 6.94 -27.34 11.92
N ARG A 218 8.18 -27.63 11.52
CA ARG A 218 8.61 -27.61 10.11
C ARG A 218 8.79 -29.03 9.60
N SER A 219 7.99 -29.42 8.62
CA SER A 219 8.18 -30.65 7.86
C SER A 219 9.22 -30.36 6.76
N TYR A 220 10.45 -30.81 6.93
CA TYR A 220 11.46 -30.72 5.88
C TYR A 220 11.23 -31.84 4.86
N SER A 221 10.89 -31.50 3.63
CA SER A 221 11.06 -32.40 2.48
C SER A 221 12.16 -31.82 1.58
N TYR A 222 13.41 -32.19 1.85
CA TYR A 222 14.53 -31.91 0.94
C TYR A 222 14.85 -33.19 0.17
N SER A 223 14.58 -33.23 -1.14
CA SER A 223 15.26 -34.16 -2.04
C SER A 223 16.40 -33.40 -2.73
N HIS A 224 17.63 -33.83 -2.49
CA HIS A 224 18.77 -33.43 -3.31
C HIS A 224 18.78 -34.31 -4.56
N PRO A 225 18.86 -33.78 -5.78
CA PRO A 225 19.25 -34.58 -6.93
C PRO A 225 20.75 -34.81 -6.83
N THR A 226 21.16 -35.91 -6.19
CA THR A 226 22.53 -36.42 -6.34
C THR A 226 22.60 -37.11 -7.70
N ASN A 227 23.52 -36.63 -8.54
CA ASN A 227 23.93 -37.27 -9.77
C ASN A 227 24.63 -38.60 -9.40
N ASP A 228 23.85 -39.66 -9.21
CA ASP A 228 24.36 -41.02 -9.35
C ASP A 228 23.22 -41.97 -9.69
N GLY A 229 23.39 -42.68 -10.80
CA GLY A 229 22.40 -43.60 -11.32
C GLY A 229 22.26 -44.80 -10.40
N THR A 230 21.09 -44.96 -9.79
CA THR A 230 20.31 -46.20 -9.64
C THR A 230 19.12 -45.94 -8.71
N VAL A 231 18.02 -46.67 -8.96
CA VAL A 231 16.79 -46.71 -8.15
C VAL A 231 15.76 -45.60 -8.46
N THR A 232 15.27 -45.60 -9.70
CA THR A 232 13.82 -45.45 -9.93
C THR A 232 13.08 -46.69 -9.44
N GLN A 233 11.80 -46.51 -9.13
CA GLN A 233 10.74 -47.48 -8.81
C GLN A 233 10.49 -47.66 -7.32
N ASN A 234 9.30 -47.19 -6.89
CA ASN A 234 8.43 -47.78 -5.85
C ASN A 234 7.70 -46.74 -4.96
N ILE A 235 7.13 -45.69 -5.55
CA ILE A 235 5.98 -44.99 -4.90
C ILE A 235 4.89 -44.73 -5.94
N LEU A 236 4.41 -45.81 -6.55
CA LEU A 236 3.13 -45.89 -7.23
C LEU A 236 2.66 -47.32 -7.00
N ASN A 237 1.91 -47.53 -5.92
CA ASN A 237 0.90 -48.59 -5.78
C ASN A 237 0.27 -48.47 -4.38
N SER A 238 -0.80 -47.70 -4.29
CA SER A 238 -1.79 -47.83 -3.23
C SER A 238 -2.96 -48.65 -3.78
N SER A 239 -3.05 -49.91 -3.37
CA SER A 239 -4.31 -50.67 -3.46
C SER A 239 -4.29 -51.91 -2.57
N ASN A 240 -5.22 -51.91 -1.60
CA ASN A 240 -6.05 -53.01 -1.13
C ASN A 240 -5.57 -54.00 -0.02
N THR A 241 -6.51 -54.13 0.94
CA THR A 241 -6.97 -55.32 1.71
C THR A 241 -6.17 -55.87 2.89
N ASP A 242 -6.80 -55.72 4.07
CA ASP A 242 -7.18 -56.72 5.10
C ASP A 242 -6.16 -57.66 5.78
N GLU A 243 -6.31 -57.68 7.12
CA GLU A 243 -6.16 -58.76 8.12
C GLU A 243 -4.78 -59.20 8.70
N GLN A 244 -4.75 -59.16 10.05
CA GLN A 244 -4.12 -60.05 11.06
C GLN A 244 -2.63 -59.97 11.45
N ASP A 245 -2.45 -59.60 12.73
CA ASP A 245 -1.59 -60.08 13.84
C ASP A 245 -0.08 -60.41 13.70
N ASP A 246 0.64 -59.84 14.68
CA ASP A 246 1.81 -60.33 15.46
C ASP A 246 3.11 -60.74 14.73
N GLN A 247 4.34 -60.39 15.14
CA GLN A 247 4.89 -59.67 16.29
C GLN A 247 6.41 -59.44 16.02
N VAL A 248 6.99 -58.37 16.60
CA VAL A 248 8.39 -58.29 17.14
C VAL A 248 9.50 -58.19 16.06
N ASP A 249 10.34 -57.14 15.97
CA ASP A 249 11.04 -56.45 17.05
C ASP A 249 11.68 -55.10 16.65
N THR A 250 11.88 -54.27 17.67
CA THR A 250 12.94 -53.24 17.83
C THR A 250 12.87 -51.96 16.99
N ASN A 251 12.36 -50.88 17.60
CA ASN A 251 13.11 -49.61 17.70
C ASN A 251 12.45 -48.63 18.69
N VAL A 252 12.97 -48.66 19.91
CA VAL A 252 13.60 -47.51 20.57
C VAL A 252 12.91 -46.16 20.29
N LEU A 253 11.99 -45.77 21.18
CA LEU A 253 11.89 -44.43 21.80
C LEU A 253 10.55 -44.28 22.54
N SER A 254 10.31 -45.18 23.49
CA SER A 254 9.27 -45.05 24.50
C SER A 254 9.87 -44.72 25.87
N HIS A 255 10.65 -43.64 25.96
CA HIS A 255 10.98 -42.91 27.19
C HIS A 255 11.35 -41.49 26.70
N ILE A 256 10.49 -40.48 26.82
CA ILE A 256 10.23 -39.72 28.04
C ILE A 256 8.79 -39.17 27.97
N ARG A 257 7.99 -39.59 28.95
CA ARG A 257 6.73 -38.96 29.37
C ARG A 257 7.05 -37.65 30.11
N THR A 258 6.08 -36.73 30.09
CA THR A 258 5.89 -35.57 31.02
C THR A 258 6.99 -34.51 30.95
N ASP A 259 6.76 -33.31 30.43
CA ASP A 259 5.93 -32.31 31.10
C ASP A 259 5.08 -31.49 30.13
N GLY A 260 3.77 -31.51 30.37
CA GLY A 260 2.87 -30.50 29.83
C GLY A 260 3.16 -29.17 30.52
N HIS A 261 3.69 -28.21 29.79
CA HIS A 261 3.61 -26.81 30.21
C HIS A 261 2.20 -26.29 29.88
N THR A 262 1.23 -26.69 30.70
CA THR A 262 0.01 -25.91 30.90
C THR A 262 0.41 -24.63 31.63
N LEU A 263 0.55 -23.52 30.89
CA LEU A 263 0.70 -22.21 31.50
C LEU A 263 -0.68 -21.66 31.85
N SER A 264 -0.95 -21.83 33.15
CA SER A 264 -1.99 -21.23 33.97
C SER A 264 -2.53 -19.89 33.45
N THR A 265 -3.79 -19.89 33.07
CA THR A 265 -4.64 -18.70 33.00
C THR A 265 -4.95 -18.27 34.44
N SER A 266 -4.28 -17.23 34.93
CA SER A 266 -4.65 -16.60 36.21
C SER A 266 -4.86 -15.09 36.02
N ASN A 267 -6.14 -14.73 36.07
CA ASN A 267 -6.71 -13.49 36.59
C ASN A 267 -6.24 -12.12 36.03
N ARG A 268 -7.09 -11.59 35.13
CA ARG A 268 -7.74 -10.27 35.20
C ARG A 268 -7.03 -9.19 36.05
N ARG A 269 -5.89 -8.73 35.55
CA ARG A 269 -5.38 -7.35 35.57
C ARG A 269 -4.25 -7.33 34.52
N ASP A 270 -4.01 -6.19 33.88
CA ASP A 270 -2.88 -5.98 32.96
C ASP A 270 -3.06 -6.25 31.46
N SER A 271 -4.06 -5.60 30.84
CA SER A 271 -4.03 -5.40 29.37
C SER A 271 -2.79 -4.60 28.94
N LEU A 272 -2.34 -3.64 29.75
CA LEU A 272 -1.17 -2.80 29.47
C LEU A 272 0.18 -3.56 29.51
N LEU A 273 0.30 -4.65 30.27
CA LEU A 273 1.53 -5.45 30.30
C LEU A 273 1.60 -6.43 29.12
N ARG A 274 0.46 -6.96 28.66
CA ARG A 274 0.42 -7.75 27.41
C ARG A 274 0.84 -6.92 26.20
N ASP A 275 0.40 -5.68 26.11
CA ASP A 275 0.78 -4.80 25.00
C ASP A 275 2.29 -4.50 25.01
N LYS A 276 2.89 -4.34 26.19
CA LYS A 276 4.35 -4.22 26.33
C LYS A 276 5.08 -5.50 25.91
N GLU A 277 4.58 -6.67 26.32
CA GLU A 277 5.18 -7.94 25.93
C GLU A 277 5.07 -8.20 24.43
N VAL A 278 3.93 -7.88 23.81
CA VAL A 278 3.71 -7.96 22.36
C VAL A 278 4.65 -6.99 21.64
N HIS A 279 4.78 -5.76 22.12
CA HIS A 279 5.68 -4.76 21.55
C HIS A 279 7.15 -5.20 21.63
N ASP A 280 7.57 -5.76 22.77
CA ASP A 280 8.92 -6.31 22.96
C ASP A 280 9.20 -7.49 22.03
N ILE A 281 8.20 -8.32 21.74
CA ILE A 281 8.33 -9.45 20.80
C ILE A 281 8.38 -8.95 19.35
N ILE A 282 7.59 -7.95 18.98
CA ILE A 282 7.65 -7.29 17.67
C ILE A 282 9.03 -6.65 17.46
N ALA A 283 9.62 -6.07 18.51
CA ALA A 283 10.97 -5.51 18.48
C ALA A 283 12.08 -6.57 18.25
N LEU A 284 11.77 -7.87 18.28
CA LEU A 284 12.70 -8.95 17.91
C LEU A 284 12.78 -9.15 16.39
N LEU A 285 11.72 -8.85 15.64
CA LEU A 285 11.66 -9.07 14.18
C LEU A 285 12.82 -8.41 13.40
N PRO A 286 13.19 -7.13 13.67
CA PRO A 286 14.24 -6.48 12.89
C PRO A 286 15.65 -7.02 13.16
N HIS A 287 15.82 -7.85 14.20
CA HIS A 287 17.12 -8.40 14.60
C HIS A 287 17.18 -9.92 14.46
N ALA A 288 16.12 -10.54 13.93
CA ALA A 288 16.12 -11.94 13.56
C ALA A 288 16.96 -12.11 12.28
N SER A 289 18.03 -12.89 12.36
CA SER A 289 18.97 -13.10 11.25
C SER A 289 18.49 -14.16 10.23
N SER A 290 17.50 -14.98 10.61
CA SER A 290 16.96 -16.05 9.76
C SER A 290 15.46 -15.87 9.54
N ILE A 291 15.00 -16.15 8.32
CA ILE A 291 13.58 -16.17 7.98
C ILE A 291 12.78 -17.16 8.84
N HIS A 292 13.45 -18.22 9.32
CA HIS A 292 12.86 -19.20 10.22
C HIS A 292 12.56 -18.58 11.60
N ASP A 293 13.47 -17.75 12.12
CA ASP A 293 13.27 -17.04 13.38
C ASP A 293 12.13 -16.02 13.27
N GLN A 294 12.02 -15.35 12.12
CA GLN A 294 10.91 -14.43 11.84
C GLN A 294 9.56 -15.16 11.82
N ALA A 295 9.50 -16.35 11.19
CA ALA A 295 8.30 -17.17 11.16
C ALA A 295 7.87 -17.66 12.56
N ASP A 296 8.83 -18.05 13.40
CA ASP A 296 8.55 -18.44 14.80
C ASP A 296 7.99 -17.28 15.63
N ILE A 297 8.55 -16.07 15.47
CA ILE A 297 8.07 -14.85 16.15
C ILE A 297 6.64 -14.51 15.73
N LEU A 298 6.35 -14.56 14.42
CA LEU A 298 5.00 -14.29 13.90
C LEU A 298 3.99 -15.34 14.35
N HIS A 299 4.37 -16.62 14.34
CA HIS A 299 3.51 -17.71 14.81
C HIS A 299 3.18 -17.57 16.31
N TYR A 300 4.17 -17.22 17.13
CA TYR A 300 3.98 -16.96 18.56
C TYR A 300 3.03 -15.78 18.82
N LEU A 301 3.14 -14.70 18.04
CA LEU A 301 2.23 -13.54 18.13
C LEU A 301 0.80 -13.89 17.68
N CYS A 302 0.65 -14.79 16.72
CA CYS A 302 -0.66 -15.22 16.22
C CYS A 302 -1.39 -16.14 17.21
N MET A 303 -0.66 -17.02 17.90
CA MET A 303 -1.23 -17.97 18.87
C MET A 303 -1.57 -17.34 20.23
N ASN A 304 -0.95 -16.21 20.58
CA ASN A 304 -1.13 -15.54 21.88
C ASN A 304 -1.95 -14.23 21.81
N LYS A 305 -2.72 -14.05 20.73
CA LYS A 305 -3.59 -12.89 20.51
C LYS A 305 -5.00 -13.11 21.07
#